data_AF-A0A948BL16-F1
#
_entry.id   AF-A0A948BL16-F1
#
_cell.length_a   1.000
_cell.length_b   1.000
_cell.length_c   1.000
_cell.angle_alpha   90.00
_cell.angle_beta   90.00
_cell.angle_gamma   90.00
#
_symmetry.space_group_name_H-M   'P 1'
#
loop_
_entity.id
_entity.type
_entity.pdbx_description
1 polymer ?
#
loop_
_entity_poly.entity_id
_entity_poly.type
_entity_poly.pdbx_seq_one_letter_code
_entity_poly.pdbx_strand_id
1 'polypeptide(L)'
;CRHLLACLAGSAPAELPLLVWADLDGGGLSILAQLRRLVSPRFGPYRMDVDTLEAHAAWARPLTAADERRLARLARNPDLADQRPLIEHMLARGLKLEQEAVAPA
;
A
#
# COMPACT_ATOMS: atom_id res chain seq x y z
N CYS A 1 -13.10 4.11 -14.00
CA CYS A 1 -11.65 3.80 -13.89
C CYS A 1 -11.35 2.30 -13.75
N ARG A 2 -11.95 1.55 -12.80
CA ARG A 2 -11.63 0.11 -12.59
C ARG A 2 -11.72 -0.78 -13.85
N HIS A 3 -12.77 -0.61 -14.65
CA HIS A 3 -12.94 -1.39 -15.89
C HIS A 3 -11.81 -1.15 -16.90
N LEU A 4 -11.40 0.11 -17.08
CA LEU A 4 -10.27 0.46 -17.93
C LEU A 4 -8.97 -0.21 -17.45
N LEU A 5 -8.69 -0.14 -16.14
CA LEU A 5 -7.51 -0.79 -15.56
C LEU A 5 -7.53 -2.31 -15.75
N ALA A 6 -8.71 -2.95 -15.65
CA ALA A 6 -8.84 -4.38 -15.88
C ALA A 6 -8.58 -4.75 -17.34
N CYS A 7 -9.09 -3.97 -18.30
CA CYS A 7 -8.80 -4.17 -19.72
C CYS A 7 -7.31 -4.00 -20.02
N LEU A 8 -6.68 -2.94 -19.49
CA LEU A 8 -5.25 -2.70 -19.66
C LEU A 8 -4.39 -3.79 -19.01
N ALA A 9 -4.71 -4.21 -17.78
CA ALA A 9 -3.98 -5.27 -17.10
C ALA A 9 -4.14 -6.64 -17.79
N GLY A 10 -5.30 -6.89 -18.41
CA GLY A 10 -5.59 -8.12 -19.15
C GLY A 10 -4.91 -8.20 -20.53
N SER A 11 -4.63 -7.05 -21.17
CA SER A 11 -3.90 -7.00 -22.44
C SER A 11 -2.39 -6.73 -22.30
N ALA A 12 -1.95 -6.28 -21.12
CA ALA A 12 -0.55 -6.01 -20.84
C ALA A 12 0.29 -7.32 -20.81
N PRO A 13 1.50 -7.32 -21.41
CA PRO A 13 2.45 -8.43 -21.28
C PRO A 13 2.69 -8.80 -19.81
N ALA A 14 2.97 -10.07 -19.53
CA ALA A 14 3.15 -10.57 -18.16
C ALA A 14 4.32 -9.89 -17.44
N GLU A 15 5.32 -9.47 -18.20
CA GLU A 15 6.56 -8.86 -17.76
C GLU A 15 6.39 -7.36 -17.45
N LEU A 16 5.32 -6.72 -17.93
CA LEU A 16 5.06 -5.32 -17.64
C LEU A 16 4.69 -5.15 -16.15
N PRO A 17 5.46 -4.37 -15.36
CA PRO A 17 5.14 -4.15 -13.96
C PRO A 17 3.82 -3.39 -13.82
N LEU A 18 2.91 -3.94 -13.03
CA LEU A 18 1.70 -3.25 -12.60
C LEU A 18 1.94 -2.77 -11.17
N LEU A 19 2.07 -1.47 -10.99
CA LEU A 19 2.43 -0.88 -9.70
C LEU A 19 1.37 0.12 -9.26
N VAL A 20 1.17 0.21 -7.95
CA VAL A 20 0.37 1.27 -7.33
C VAL A 20 1.22 1.99 -6.28
N TRP A 21 1.11 3.31 -6.29
CA TRP A 21 1.65 4.17 -5.25
C TRP A 21 0.46 4.84 -4.57
N ALA A 22 0.44 4.77 -3.24
CA ALA A 22 -0.54 5.40 -2.39
C ALA A 22 0.09 5.65 -1.02
N ASP A 23 -0.66 6.31 -0.13
CA ASP A 23 -0.24 6.59 1.23
C ASP A 23 0.09 5.30 2.00
N LEU A 24 1.06 5.40 2.90
CA LEU A 24 1.34 4.40 3.92
C LEU A 24 0.35 4.57 5.06
N ASP A 25 -0.89 4.20 4.77
CA ASP A 25 -2.00 4.25 5.70
C ASP A 25 -2.99 3.11 5.41
N GLY A 26 -4.11 3.08 6.14
CA GLY A 26 -5.14 2.11 5.83
C GLY A 26 -5.72 2.27 4.42
N GLY A 27 -6.00 3.50 3.99
CA GLY A 27 -6.58 3.82 2.70
C GLY A 27 -5.77 3.25 1.54
N GLY A 28 -4.50 3.61 1.45
CA GLY A 28 -3.57 3.17 0.41
C GLY A 28 -3.42 1.65 0.35
N LEU A 29 -3.25 1.00 1.50
CA LEU A 29 -3.21 -0.47 1.56
C LEU A 29 -4.52 -1.13 1.10
N SER A 30 -5.67 -0.47 1.30
CA SER A 30 -6.95 -0.99 0.80
C SER A 30 -7.09 -0.84 -0.70
N ILE A 31 -6.51 0.22 -1.29
CA ILE A 31 -6.44 0.39 -2.73
C ILE A 31 -5.63 -0.75 -3.34
N LEU A 32 -4.44 -1.05 -2.81
CA LEU A 32 -3.62 -2.18 -3.27
C LEU A 32 -4.39 -3.51 -3.20
N ALA A 33 -5.04 -3.81 -2.07
CA ALA A 33 -5.84 -5.02 -1.92
C ALA A 33 -7.00 -5.09 -2.93
N GLN A 34 -7.70 -3.97 -3.16
CA GLN A 34 -8.80 -3.91 -4.11
C GLN A 34 -8.32 -4.07 -5.56
N LEU A 35 -7.18 -3.49 -5.93
CA LEU A 35 -6.58 -3.66 -7.25
C LEU A 35 -6.20 -5.13 -7.48
N ARG A 36 -5.58 -5.77 -6.49
CA ARG A 36 -5.25 -7.21 -6.55
C ARG A 36 -6.48 -8.09 -6.75
N ARG A 37 -7.54 -7.84 -5.98
CA ARG A 37 -8.76 -8.64 -6.02
C ARG A 37 -9.65 -8.37 -7.25
N LEU A 38 -9.77 -7.12 -7.67
CA LEU A 38 -10.79 -6.69 -8.64
C LEU A 38 -10.24 -6.34 -10.02
N VAL A 39 -8.92 -6.24 -10.17
CA VAL A 39 -8.27 -5.84 -11.42
C VAL A 39 -7.25 -6.89 -11.86
N SER A 40 -6.21 -7.12 -11.06
CA SER A 40 -5.19 -8.13 -11.35
C SER A 40 -4.34 -8.41 -10.10
N PRO A 41 -4.09 -9.68 -9.73
CA PRO A 41 -3.25 -10.01 -8.58
C PRO A 41 -1.78 -9.58 -8.77
N ARG A 42 -1.40 -9.20 -10.00
CA ARG A 42 -0.05 -8.75 -10.36
C ARG A 42 0.30 -7.36 -9.80
N PHE A 43 -0.66 -6.60 -9.28
CA PHE A 43 -0.37 -5.28 -8.72
C PHE A 43 0.61 -5.38 -7.55
N GLY A 44 1.77 -4.73 -7.71
CA GLY A 44 2.77 -4.55 -6.67
C GLY A 44 2.66 -3.17 -6.01
N PRO A 45 3.14 -3.02 -4.76
CA PRO A 45 3.33 -1.71 -4.16
C PRO A 45 4.56 -1.03 -4.75
N TYR A 46 4.48 0.29 -4.98
CA TYR A 46 5.64 1.13 -5.33
C TYR A 46 5.87 2.15 -4.23
N ARG A 47 7.07 2.14 -3.62
CA ARG A 47 7.42 3.00 -2.47
C ARG A 47 6.43 2.86 -1.31
N MET A 48 5.87 1.66 -1.15
CA MET A 48 5.02 1.32 -0.01
C MET A 48 5.69 0.18 0.75
N ASP A 49 6.78 0.50 1.43
CA ASP A 49 7.64 -0.44 2.15
C ASP A 49 8.23 0.19 3.42
N VAL A 50 8.84 -0.65 4.27
CA VAL A 50 9.41 -0.22 5.56
C VAL A 50 10.53 0.79 5.35
N ASP A 51 11.38 0.57 4.36
CA ASP A 51 12.52 1.44 4.07
C ASP A 51 12.06 2.84 3.69
N THR A 52 11.00 2.94 2.88
CA THR A 52 10.38 4.22 2.52
C THR A 52 9.82 4.92 3.74
N LEU A 53 9.11 4.20 4.63
CA LEU A 53 8.57 4.78 5.87
C LEU A 53 9.68 5.32 6.78
N GLU A 54 10.74 4.55 7.00
CA GLU A 54 11.83 4.97 7.89
C GLU A 54 12.65 6.11 7.28
N ALA A 55 12.94 6.08 5.98
CA ALA A 55 13.62 7.18 5.30
C ALA A 55 12.87 8.52 5.40
N HIS A 56 11.54 8.46 5.58
CA HIS A 56 10.66 9.62 5.63
C HIS A 56 9.91 9.77 6.95
N ALA A 57 10.36 9.08 8.02
CA ALA A 57 9.67 9.08 9.31
C ALA A 57 9.56 10.47 9.94
N ALA A 58 10.47 11.39 9.59
CA ALA A 58 10.43 12.79 10.03
C ALA A 58 9.17 13.54 9.56
N TRP A 59 8.55 13.11 8.45
CA TRP A 59 7.32 13.69 7.91
C TRP A 59 6.09 12.82 8.18
N ALA A 60 6.28 11.67 8.86
CA ALA A 60 5.18 10.80 9.24
C ALA A 60 4.29 11.44 10.30
N ARG A 61 3.03 10.98 10.35
CA ARG A 61 2.02 11.40 11.31
C ARG A 61 1.72 10.24 12.26
N PRO A 62 1.34 10.53 13.52
CA PRO A 62 0.93 9.47 14.43
C PRO A 62 -0.35 8.78 13.94
N LEU A 63 -0.44 7.47 14.17
CA LEU A 63 -1.67 6.72 13.99
C LEU A 63 -2.71 7.15 15.02
N THR A 64 -3.98 7.21 14.59
CA THR A 64 -5.10 7.25 15.52
C THR A 64 -5.51 5.84 15.92
N ALA A 65 -6.25 5.69 17.02
CA ALA A 65 -6.82 4.39 17.41
C ALA A 65 -7.73 3.78 16.31
N ALA A 66 -8.33 4.60 15.44
CA ALA A 66 -9.09 4.12 14.30
C ALA A 66 -8.17 3.55 13.21
N ASP A 67 -7.04 4.22 12.94
CA ASP A 67 -6.02 3.75 12.00
C ASP A 67 -5.44 2.41 12.45
N GLU A 68 -5.07 2.29 13.73
CA GLU A 68 -4.53 1.05 14.32
C GLU A 68 -5.48 -0.14 14.15
N ARG A 69 -6.76 0.02 14.53
CA ARG A 69 -7.78 -1.04 14.36
C ARG A 69 -7.93 -1.44 12.90
N ARG A 70 -7.86 -0.46 12.00
CA ARG A 70 -8.02 -0.68 10.56
C ARG A 70 -6.80 -1.43 10.00
N LEU A 71 -5.59 -1.06 10.38
CA LEU A 71 -4.34 -1.73 10.01
C LEU A 71 -4.27 -3.15 10.57
N ALA A 72 -4.61 -3.35 11.84
CA ALA A 72 -4.66 -4.68 12.46
C ALA A 72 -5.62 -5.64 11.73
N ARG A 73 -6.73 -5.12 11.18
CA ARG A 73 -7.62 -5.90 10.31
C ARG A 73 -6.98 -6.20 8.95
N LEU A 74 -6.31 -5.22 8.34
CA LEU A 74 -5.64 -5.39 7.05
C LEU A 74 -4.45 -6.36 7.11
N ALA A 75 -3.74 -6.45 8.25
CA ALA A 75 -2.65 -7.41 8.46
C ALA A 75 -3.08 -8.88 8.25
N ARG A 76 -4.38 -9.16 8.38
CA ARG A 76 -4.99 -10.49 8.16
C ARG A 76 -5.58 -10.67 6.76
N ASN A 77 -5.49 -9.66 5.90
CA ASN A 77 -6.03 -9.75 4.53
C ASN A 77 -5.07 -10.56 3.64
N PRO A 78 -5.52 -11.69 3.03
CA PRO A 78 -4.66 -12.49 2.16
C PRO A 78 -4.15 -11.73 0.94
N ASP A 79 -4.90 -10.74 0.45
CA ASP A 79 -4.48 -9.89 -0.68
C ASP A 79 -3.29 -8.97 -0.32
N LEU A 80 -2.88 -8.92 0.95
CA LEU A 80 -1.79 -8.08 1.49
C LEU A 80 -0.75 -8.91 2.27
N ALA A 81 -0.65 -10.22 2.02
CA ALA A 81 0.24 -11.09 2.79
C ALA A 81 1.72 -10.64 2.74
N ASP A 82 2.18 -10.14 1.60
CA ASP A 82 3.51 -9.55 1.38
C ASP A 82 3.70 -8.18 2.06
N GLN A 83 2.60 -7.48 2.37
CA GLN A 83 2.60 -6.17 3.03
C GLN A 83 2.43 -6.26 4.55
N ARG A 84 2.25 -7.47 5.09
CA ARG A 84 2.16 -7.68 6.55
C ARG A 84 3.36 -7.08 7.32
N PRO A 85 4.63 -7.24 6.88
CA PRO A 85 5.77 -6.64 7.58
C PRO A 85 5.68 -5.12 7.70
N LEU A 86 5.27 -4.44 6.62
CA LEU A 86 5.03 -2.99 6.66
C LEU A 86 3.91 -2.62 7.63
N ILE A 87 2.79 -3.33 7.60
CA ILE A 87 1.65 -3.06 8.48
C ILE A 87 2.03 -3.24 9.95
N GLU A 88 2.74 -4.31 10.28
CA GLU A 88 3.25 -4.58 11.62
C GLU A 88 4.23 -3.49 12.07
N HIS A 89 5.10 -3.03 11.16
CA HIS A 89 6.04 -1.95 11.44
C HIS A 89 5.34 -0.61 11.68
N MET A 90 4.34 -0.25 10.87
CA MET A 90 3.52 0.94 11.08
C MET A 90 2.83 0.93 12.44
N LEU A 91 2.26 -0.22 12.84
CA LEU A 91 1.63 -0.40 14.15
C LEU A 91 2.65 -0.29 15.29
N ALA A 92 3.83 -0.90 15.16
CA ALA A 92 4.88 -0.87 16.18
C ALA A 92 5.45 0.55 16.37
N ARG A 93 5.60 1.30 15.28
CA ARG A 93 6.09 2.69 15.31
C ARG A 93 5.01 3.69 15.65
N GLY A 94 3.74 3.34 15.46
CA GLY A 94 2.61 4.24 15.62
C GLY A 94 2.55 5.32 14.53
N LEU A 95 2.99 5.01 13.30
CA LEU A 95 3.18 6.00 12.23
C LEU A 95 2.39 5.67 10.95
N LYS A 96 1.97 6.72 10.24
CA LYS A 96 1.49 6.72 8.85
C LYS A 96 2.19 7.81 8.04
N LEU A 97 2.27 7.66 6.72
CA LEU A 97 2.98 8.59 5.84
C LEU A 97 2.15 8.86 4.57
N GLU A 98 1.91 10.13 4.28
CA GLU A 98 1.29 10.57 3.01
C GLU A 98 2.28 10.38 1.85
N GLN A 99 1.78 10.01 0.68
CA GLN A 99 2.62 9.81 -0.51
C GLN A 99 3.41 11.07 -0.89
N GLU A 100 2.82 12.26 -0.75
CA GLU A 100 3.44 13.54 -1.08
C GLU A 100 4.65 13.87 -0.22
N ALA A 101 4.81 13.20 0.93
CA ALA A 101 5.98 13.36 1.79
C ALA A 101 7.24 12.69 1.21
N VAL A 102 7.07 11.79 0.24
CA VAL A 102 8.17 11.09 -0.44
C VAL A 102 8.52 11.87 -1.70
N ALA A 103 9.52 12.75 -1.60
CA ALA A 103 9.97 13.54 -2.74
C ALA A 103 10.47 12.65 -3.90
N PRO A 104 10.34 13.09 -5.16
CA PRO A 104 11.10 12.49 -6.25
C PRO A 104 12.59 12.78 -6.01
N ALA A 105 13.39 11.71 -6.02
CA ALA A 105 14.85 11.80 -6.07
C ALA A 105 15.30 12.28 -7.47
#